data_AF-A0A392P736-F1
#
_entry.id   AF-A0A392P736-F1
#
_cell.length_a   1.000
_cell.length_b   1.000
_cell.length_c   1.000
_cell.angle_alpha   90.00
_cell.angle_beta   90.00
_cell.angle_gamma   90.00
#
_symmetry.space_group_name_H-M   'P 1'
#
loop_
_entity.id
_entity.type
_entity.pdbx_description
1 polymer ?
#
loop_
_entity_poly.entity_id
_entity_poly.type
_entity_poly.pdbx_seq_one_letter_code
_entity_poly.pdbx_strand_id
1 'polypeptide(L)'
;FIGAKYPPTLPITNLRWKTWLTTFMVVLISASIAVVPAALRVPDIEPWFHLALVVLLSGCPCALILSTPVAIFCALTKAAISGLLLKGGDYLETLSRIKTVAFDKTGTITRGEFIVTDFSAADDINNETLLY
;
A
#
# COMPACT_ATOMS: atom_id res chain seq x y z
N PHE A 1 -10.33 25.64 6.90
CA PHE A 1 -9.92 25.00 8.16
C PHE A 1 -8.83 23.98 7.87
N ILE A 2 -7.60 24.45 8.06
CA ILE A 2 -6.35 23.75 8.40
C ILE A 2 -5.95 22.56 7.51
N GLY A 3 -4.93 22.79 6.69
CA GLY A 3 -4.18 21.77 5.97
C GLY A 3 -3.51 20.81 6.94
N ALA A 4 -4.17 19.68 7.17
CA ALA A 4 -3.57 18.52 7.82
C ALA A 4 -2.40 18.04 6.94
N LYS A 5 -1.19 18.48 7.29
CA LYS A 5 0.02 17.72 6.96
C LYS A 5 -0.18 16.35 7.61
N TYR A 6 -0.64 15.38 6.84
CA TYR A 6 -0.56 13.98 7.19
C TYR A 6 0.88 13.73 7.67
N PRO A 7 1.10 13.07 8.82
CA PRO A 7 2.45 12.68 9.18
C PRO A 7 3.02 11.94 7.97
N PRO A 8 4.30 12.16 7.59
CA PRO A 8 4.89 11.39 6.52
C PRO A 8 4.74 9.93 6.93
N THR A 9 3.79 9.23 6.32
CA THR A 9 3.69 7.78 6.42
C THR A 9 5.05 7.33 5.97
N LEU A 10 5.86 6.83 6.91
CA LEU A 10 7.18 6.30 6.59
C LEU A 10 6.92 5.30 5.49
N PRO A 11 7.29 5.63 4.24
CA PRO A 11 6.87 4.80 3.15
C PRO A 11 7.57 3.47 3.36
N ILE A 12 6.85 2.38 3.17
CA ILE A 12 7.44 1.04 3.03
C ILE A 12 8.59 1.00 1.99
N THR A 13 8.81 2.07 1.24
CA THR A 13 9.95 2.30 0.34
C THR A 13 11.29 2.55 1.06
N ASN A 14 11.32 2.79 2.38
CA ASN A 14 12.59 2.95 3.11
C ASN A 14 13.34 1.63 3.35
N LEU A 15 12.83 0.52 2.82
CA LEU A 15 13.59 -0.72 2.64
C LEU A 15 14.72 -0.58 1.59
N ARG A 16 14.78 0.51 0.82
CA ARG A 16 15.82 0.70 -0.19
C ARG A 16 17.23 0.53 0.39
N TRP A 17 17.51 1.08 1.57
CA TRP A 17 18.81 0.88 2.23
C TRP A 17 19.06 -0.57 2.68
N LYS A 18 18.02 -1.28 3.16
CA LYS A 18 18.11 -2.69 3.58
C LYS A 18 18.29 -3.65 2.39
N THR A 19 17.62 -3.40 1.27
CA THR A 19 17.76 -4.19 0.04
C THR A 19 19.12 -3.99 -0.62
N TRP A 20 19.66 -2.77 -0.58
CA TRP A 20 21.01 -2.51 -1.09
C TRP A 20 22.08 -3.23 -0.26
N LEU A 21 21.94 -3.25 1.07
CA LEU A 21 22.85 -3.99 1.96
C LEU A 21 22.83 -5.50 1.68
N THR A 22 21.67 -6.10 1.46
CA THR A 22 21.58 -7.54 1.14
C THR A 22 22.13 -7.86 -0.23
N THR A 23 21.89 -7.01 -1.24
CA THR A 23 22.50 -7.19 -2.58
C THR A 23 24.02 -7.07 -2.53
N PHE A 24 24.59 -6.08 -1.83
CA PHE A 24 26.05 -5.96 -1.69
C PHE A 24 26.66 -7.17 -0.97
N MET A 25 26.02 -7.67 0.09
CA MET A 25 26.51 -8.85 0.82
C MET A 25 26.54 -10.10 -0.08
N VAL A 26 25.49 -10.34 -0.86
CA VAL A 26 25.39 -11.49 -1.79
C VAL A 26 26.42 -11.37 -2.93
N VAL A 27 26.64 -10.18 -3.47
CA VAL A 27 27.65 -9.93 -4.51
C VAL A 27 29.07 -10.14 -3.95
N LEU A 28 29.35 -9.69 -2.73
CA LEU A 28 30.66 -9.91 -2.10
C LEU A 28 30.92 -11.40 -1.80
N ILE A 29 29.91 -12.14 -1.37
CA ILE A 29 30.03 -13.59 -1.10
C ILE A 29 30.26 -14.37 -2.40
N SER A 30 29.48 -14.10 -3.45
CA SER A 30 29.65 -14.75 -4.75
C SER A 30 30.99 -14.40 -5.42
N ALA A 31 31.44 -13.14 -5.33
CA ALA A 31 32.76 -12.74 -5.79
C ALA A 31 33.88 -13.45 -5.02
N SER A 32 33.74 -13.61 -3.70
CA SER A 32 34.71 -14.34 -2.88
C SER A 32 34.79 -15.81 -3.29
N ILE A 33 33.67 -16.45 -3.59
CA ILE A 33 33.60 -17.84 -4.07
C ILE A 33 34.28 -18.01 -5.43
N ALA A 34 34.25 -16.99 -6.30
CA ALA A 34 34.96 -17.02 -7.58
C ALA A 34 36.46 -16.69 -7.46
N VAL A 35 36.83 -15.77 -6.55
CA VAL A 35 38.21 -15.28 -6.38
C VAL A 35 39.07 -16.26 -5.57
N VAL A 36 38.53 -16.95 -4.57
CA VAL A 36 39.30 -17.89 -3.72
C VAL A 36 39.90 -19.07 -4.51
N PRO A 37 39.17 -19.76 -5.40
CA PRO A 37 39.72 -20.84 -6.23
C PRO A 37 40.71 -20.33 -7.29
N ALA A 38 40.45 -19.13 -7.84
CA ALA A 38 41.35 -18.49 -8.81
C ALA A 38 42.67 -18.05 -8.15
N ALA A 39 42.64 -17.55 -6.92
CA ALA A 39 43.81 -17.17 -6.14
C ALA A 39 44.65 -18.39 -5.68
N LEU A 40 44.00 -19.53 -5.44
CA LEU A 40 44.65 -20.78 -5.03
C LEU A 40 45.17 -21.64 -6.21
N ARG A 41 45.03 -21.18 -7.47
CA ARG A 41 45.46 -21.89 -8.70
C ARG A 41 45.02 -23.37 -8.74
N VAL A 42 43.76 -23.61 -8.40
CA VAL A 42 43.17 -24.95 -8.47
C VAL A 42 42.99 -25.34 -9.95
N PRO A 43 43.39 -26.56 -10.38
CA PRO A 43 43.04 -27.06 -11.70
C PRO A 43 41.50 -27.25 -11.78
N ASP A 44 40.90 -26.97 -12.94
CA ASP A 44 39.45 -26.99 -13.21
C ASP A 44 38.64 -25.82 -12.61
N ILE A 45 38.77 -24.64 -13.24
CA ILE A 45 38.03 -23.39 -12.91
C ILE A 45 36.56 -23.38 -13.37
N GLU A 46 36.18 -24.22 -14.34
CA GLU A 46 34.83 -24.30 -14.91
C GLU A 46 33.71 -24.53 -13.86
N PRO A 47 33.79 -25.58 -12.99
CA PRO A 47 32.72 -25.86 -12.04
C PRO A 47 32.54 -24.76 -10.99
N TRP A 48 33.62 -24.08 -10.59
CA TRP A 48 33.58 -22.99 -9.63
C TRP A 48 32.90 -21.75 -10.20
N PHE A 49 33.12 -21.47 -11.49
CA PHE A 49 32.46 -20.36 -12.17
C PHE A 49 30.94 -20.60 -12.30
N HIS A 50 30.55 -21.84 -12.62
CA HIS A 50 29.14 -22.24 -12.67
C HIS A 50 28.46 -22.08 -11.30
N LEU A 51 29.14 -22.49 -10.22
CA LEU A 51 28.61 -22.40 -8.87
C LEU A 51 28.49 -20.94 -8.39
N ALA A 52 29.45 -20.08 -8.73
CA ALA A 52 29.38 -18.65 -8.43
C ALA A 52 28.17 -17.96 -9.10
N LEU A 53 27.87 -18.32 -10.35
CA LEU A 53 26.76 -17.74 -11.12
C LEU A 53 25.39 -18.22 -10.59
N VAL A 54 25.27 -19.49 -10.21
CA VAL A 54 24.06 -20.05 -9.58
C VAL A 54 23.78 -19.37 -8.24
N VAL A 55 24.81 -19.17 -7.40
CA VAL A 55 24.67 -18.49 -6.10
C VAL A 55 24.30 -17.01 -6.27
N LEU A 56 24.90 -16.33 -7.24
CA LEU A 56 24.58 -14.94 -7.58
C LEU A 56 23.09 -14.80 -7.98
N LEU A 57 22.62 -15.66 -8.89
CA LEU A 57 21.25 -15.63 -9.38
C LEU A 57 20.23 -16.01 -8.29
N SER A 58 20.55 -17.02 -7.48
CA SER A 58 19.68 -17.44 -6.37
C SER A 58 19.51 -16.34 -5.31
N GLY A 59 20.53 -15.51 -5.12
CA GLY A 59 20.48 -14.39 -4.18
C GLY A 59 19.78 -13.13 -4.70
N CYS A 60 19.34 -13.09 -5.96
CA CYS A 60 18.63 -11.94 -6.52
C CYS A 60 17.26 -11.75 -5.83
N PRO A 61 17.01 -10.62 -5.13
CA PRO A 61 15.78 -10.39 -4.36
C PRO A 61 14.58 -9.97 -5.23
N CYS A 62 14.52 -10.39 -6.49
CA CYS A 62 13.54 -9.90 -7.48
C CYS A 62 12.08 -10.05 -7.01
N ALA A 63 11.76 -11.19 -6.41
CA ALA A 63 10.41 -11.46 -5.88
C ALA A 63 10.03 -10.52 -4.73
N LEU A 64 11.00 -10.19 -3.86
CA LEU A 64 10.78 -9.31 -2.70
C LEU A 64 10.57 -7.86 -3.11
N ILE A 65 11.25 -7.40 -4.17
CA ILE A 65 11.09 -6.04 -4.69
C ILE A 65 9.72 -5.87 -5.35
N LEU A 66 9.26 -6.89 -6.08
CA LEU A 66 8.00 -6.84 -6.81
C LEU A 66 6.77 -7.09 -5.92
N SER A 67 6.90 -7.78 -4.79
CA SER A 67 5.74 -8.13 -3.95
C SER A 67 4.96 -6.91 -3.47
N THR A 68 5.66 -5.85 -3.08
CA THR A 68 5.06 -4.64 -2.49
C THR A 68 4.22 -3.82 -3.50
N PRO A 69 4.74 -3.42 -4.67
CA PRO A 69 3.94 -2.69 -5.66
C PRO A 69 2.79 -3.54 -6.22
N VAL A 70 3.01 -4.86 -6.41
CA VAL A 70 1.97 -5.77 -6.89
C VAL A 70 0.82 -5.87 -5.87
N ALA A 71 1.13 -6.02 -4.57
CA ALA A 71 0.11 -6.07 -3.53
C ALA A 71 -0.73 -4.79 -3.46
N ILE A 72 -0.09 -3.62 -3.54
CA ILE A 72 -0.79 -2.32 -3.56
C ILE A 72 -1.68 -2.21 -4.80
N PHE A 73 -1.17 -2.58 -5.98
CA PHE A 73 -1.93 -2.51 -7.22
C PHE A 73 -3.16 -3.42 -7.20
N CYS A 74 -3.03 -4.64 -6.70
CA CYS A 74 -4.14 -5.57 -6.53
C CYS A 74 -5.19 -5.02 -5.56
N ALA A 75 -4.77 -4.44 -4.44
CA ALA A 75 -5.69 -3.86 -3.46
C ALA A 75 -6.42 -2.62 -4.02
N LEU A 76 -5.71 -1.72 -4.72
CA LEU A 76 -6.30 -0.57 -5.40
C LEU A 76 -7.32 -1.00 -6.47
N THR A 77 -6.98 -2.01 -7.26
CA THR A 77 -7.86 -2.53 -8.31
C THR A 77 -9.14 -3.11 -7.70
N LYS A 78 -9.03 -3.91 -6.64
CA LYS A 78 -10.20 -4.44 -5.94
C LYS A 78 -11.06 -3.34 -5.33
N ALA A 79 -10.45 -2.33 -4.71
CA ALA A 79 -11.17 -1.19 -4.14
C ALA A 79 -11.95 -0.41 -5.23
N ALA A 80 -11.31 -0.15 -6.38
CA ALA A 80 -11.94 0.54 -7.50
C ALA A 80 -13.17 -0.21 -8.04
N ILE A 81 -13.09 -1.55 -8.18
CA ILE A 81 -14.21 -2.39 -8.62
C ILE A 81 -15.37 -2.35 -7.60
N SER A 82 -15.08 -2.23 -6.30
CA SER A 82 -16.09 -2.04 -5.25
C SER A 82 -16.67 -0.62 -5.14
N GLY A 83 -16.27 0.31 -6.03
CA GLY A 83 -16.72 1.71 -5.99
C GLY A 83 -15.97 2.60 -5.01
N LEU A 84 -14.86 2.13 -4.42
CA LEU A 84 -14.01 2.91 -3.51
C LEU A 84 -12.81 3.47 -4.27
N LEU A 85 -12.80 4.79 -4.50
CA LEU A 85 -11.71 5.47 -5.19
C LEU A 85 -10.61 5.91 -4.21
N LEU A 86 -9.47 5.23 -4.25
CA LEU A 86 -8.28 5.56 -3.45
C LEU A 86 -7.27 6.35 -4.28
N LYS A 87 -6.85 7.53 -3.80
CA LYS A 87 -5.98 8.46 -4.53
C LYS A 87 -4.50 8.02 -4.60
N GLY A 88 -4.12 6.95 -3.91
CA GLY A 88 -2.75 6.40 -3.92
C GLY A 88 -2.54 5.27 -2.91
N GLY A 89 -1.39 4.59 -3.01
CA GLY A 89 -1.01 3.48 -2.11
C GLY A 89 -0.77 3.91 -0.66
N ASP A 90 -0.25 5.12 -0.44
CA ASP A 90 0.01 5.64 0.91
C ASP A 90 -1.30 5.83 1.71
N TYR A 91 -2.39 6.16 1.03
CA TYR A 91 -3.71 6.28 1.64
C TYR A 91 -4.28 4.92 2.03
N LEU A 92 -4.03 3.88 1.23
CA LEU A 92 -4.41 2.50 1.56
C LEU A 92 -3.67 2.02 2.81
N GLU A 93 -2.38 2.34 2.92
CA GLU A 93 -1.57 1.98 4.10
C GLU A 93 -2.02 2.73 5.35
N THR A 94 -2.39 4.01 5.20
CA THR A 94 -2.98 4.80 6.29
C THR A 94 -4.33 4.24 6.70
N LEU A 95 -5.19 3.91 5.73
CA LEU A 95 -6.52 3.34 5.94
C LEU A 95 -6.45 2.04 6.75
N SER A 96 -5.45 1.19 6.47
CA SER A 96 -5.18 -0.05 7.23
C SER A 96 -4.90 0.21 8.73
N ARG A 97 -4.43 1.39 9.11
CA ARG A 97 -4.12 1.75 10.50
C ARG A 97 -5.22 2.52 11.22
N ILE A 98 -6.26 2.95 10.50
CA ILE A 98 -7.37 3.72 11.09
C ILE A 98 -8.20 2.79 11.99
N LYS A 99 -8.40 3.20 13.25
CA LYS A 99 -9.25 2.50 14.23
C LYS A 99 -10.58 3.20 14.50
N THR A 100 -10.65 4.48 14.17
CA THR A 100 -11.80 5.33 14.50
C THR A 100 -12.19 6.11 13.25
N VAL A 101 -13.48 6.07 12.92
CA VAL A 101 -14.05 6.78 11.78
C VAL A 101 -15.08 7.76 12.32
N ALA A 102 -14.92 9.04 12.00
CA ALA A 102 -15.91 10.07 12.28
C ALA A 102 -16.67 10.36 10.99
N PHE A 103 -17.99 10.15 11.03
CA PHE A 103 -18.87 10.46 9.90
C PHE A 103 -19.43 11.87 10.06
N ASP A 104 -19.46 12.63 8.97
CA ASP A 104 -20.20 13.88 8.95
C ASP A 104 -21.72 13.57 8.85
N LYS A 105 -22.55 14.37 9.52
CA LYS A 105 -24.00 14.12 9.55
C LYS A 105 -24.64 14.59 8.25
N THR A 106 -24.35 15.83 7.84
CA THR A 106 -25.02 16.48 6.71
C THR A 106 -24.41 16.01 5.39
N GLY A 107 -25.19 15.37 4.52
CA GLY A 107 -24.75 14.96 3.19
C GLY A 107 -23.92 13.67 3.14
N THR A 108 -23.52 13.09 4.27
CA THR A 108 -22.92 11.74 4.34
C THR A 108 -23.88 10.72 4.96
N ILE A 109 -24.36 10.97 6.18
CA ILE A 109 -25.41 10.11 6.80
C ILE A 109 -26.79 10.51 6.28
N THR A 110 -27.06 11.81 6.19
CA THR A 110 -28.32 12.32 5.65
C THR A 110 -28.20 12.64 4.17
N ARG A 111 -29.30 12.52 3.43
CA ARG A 111 -29.36 12.92 2.01
C ARG A 111 -29.21 14.43 1.77
N GLY A 112 -29.19 15.24 2.83
CA GLY A 112 -29.18 16.69 2.73
C GLY A 112 -30.50 17.31 2.26
N GLU A 113 -31.52 16.48 2.04
CA GLU A 113 -32.88 16.90 1.68
C GLU A 113 -33.75 16.93 2.94
N PHE A 114 -34.39 18.07 3.19
CA PHE A 114 -35.35 18.21 4.27
C PHE A 114 -36.70 17.68 3.80
N ILE A 115 -37.27 16.76 4.57
CA ILE A 115 -38.58 16.17 4.32
C ILE A 115 -39.43 16.47 5.55
N VAL A 116 -40.66 16.94 5.35
CA VAL A 116 -41.62 17.11 6.43
C VAL A 116 -41.99 15.71 6.92
N THR A 117 -41.59 15.36 8.15
CA THR A 117 -41.85 14.03 8.72
C THR A 117 -43.16 13.98 9.49
N ASP A 118 -43.55 15.08 10.11
CA ASP A 118 -44.75 15.19 10.92
C ASP A 118 -45.24 16.63 10.95
N PHE A 119 -46.55 16.80 11.00
CA PHE A 119 -47.19 18.08 11.25
C PHE A 119 -48.45 17.85 12.08
N SER A 120 -48.67 18.71 13.07
CA SER A 120 -49.85 18.69 13.91
C SER A 120 -50.64 19.97 13.63
N ALA A 121 -51.85 19.82 13.10
CA ALA A 121 -52.80 20.92 12.97
C ALA A 121 -53.45 21.22 14.32
N ALA A 122 -53.68 22.49 14.62
CA ALA A 122 -54.56 22.88 15.73
C ALA A 122 -56.02 22.50 15.38
N ASP A 123 -56.85 22.20 16.40
CA ASP A 123 -58.20 21.60 16.31
C ASP A 123 -59.18 22.26 15.31
N ASP A 124 -58.89 23.47 14.80
CA ASP A 124 -59.77 24.26 13.94
C ASP A 124 -59.28 24.38 12.48
N ILE A 125 -58.18 23.71 12.10
CA ILE A 125 -57.59 23.83 10.76
C ILE A 125 -57.54 22.47 10.06
N ASN A 126 -58.18 22.39 8.89
CA ASN A 126 -58.19 21.18 8.07
C ASN A 126 -56.79 20.90 7.48
N ASN A 127 -56.33 19.64 7.54
CA ASN A 127 -54.98 19.23 7.13
C ASN A 127 -54.66 19.54 5.66
N GLU A 128 -55.68 19.67 4.81
CA GLU A 128 -55.52 19.99 3.39
C GLU A 128 -55.24 21.48 3.11
N THR A 129 -55.60 22.38 4.03
CA THR A 129 -55.33 23.84 3.93
C THR A 129 -53.95 24.21 4.48
N LEU A 130 -53.31 23.30 5.22
CA LEU A 130 -52.03 23.55 5.90
C LEU A 130 -50.81 23.20 5.02
N LEU A 131 -51.01 22.35 4.00
CA LEU A 131 -49.98 21.87 3.08
C LEU A 131 -50.00 22.54 1.70
N TYR A 132 -51.04 23.32 1.39
CA TYR A 132 -51.18 24.13 0.17
C TYR A 132 -51.07 25.62 0.49
#